data_AF-A0AAE5HUG5-F1
#
_entry.id   AF-A0AAE5HUG5-F1
#
_cell.length_a   1.000
_cell.length_b   1.000
_cell.length_c   1.000
_cell.angle_alpha   90.00
_cell.angle_beta   90.00
_cell.angle_gamma   90.00
#
_symmetry.space_group_name_H-M   'P 1'
#
loop_
_entity.id
_entity.type
_entity.pdbx_description
1 polymer ?
#
loop_
_entity_poly.entity_id
_entity_poly.type
_entity_poly.pdbx_seq_one_letter_code
_entity_poly.pdbx_strand_id
1 'polypeptide(L)'
;MKTFKAVRFQIVTEHGGVIEYELYDGVIINKEQSGTGWLLEIVISSNHYDIMKEYMDDETLLDIRVVITRPSNDPALFDATIKNISLYDNERMSIIFDCHVYTLRQVYAENLLAQLVDDGLSGEELKTSFNRMMQSKPRLKDEKRED
;
A
#
# COMPACT_ATOMS: atom_id res chain seq x y z
N MET A 1 -3.73 22.94 1.40
CA MET A 1 -3.56 21.68 2.15
C MET A 1 -4.94 21.08 2.35
N LYS A 2 -5.18 19.88 1.82
CA LYS A 2 -6.42 19.15 2.04
C LYS A 2 -6.15 17.96 2.95
N THR A 3 -6.95 17.86 4.01
CA THR A 3 -6.83 16.82 5.03
C THR A 3 -8.03 15.92 4.94
N PHE A 4 -7.80 14.61 5.00
CA PHE A 4 -8.85 13.60 4.93
C PHE A 4 -8.65 12.55 6.02
N LYS A 5 -9.74 11.91 6.43
CA LYS A 5 -9.69 10.75 7.33
C LYS A 5 -9.27 9.51 6.54
N ALA A 6 -8.25 8.80 7.01
CA ALA A 6 -7.91 7.46 6.54
C ALA A 6 -8.70 6.44 7.37
N VAL A 7 -9.46 5.56 6.71
CA VAL A 7 -10.37 4.62 7.39
C VAL A 7 -9.99 3.16 7.22
N ARG A 8 -9.14 2.83 6.25
CA ARG A 8 -8.52 1.51 6.09
C ARG A 8 -7.10 1.68 5.55
N PHE A 9 -6.19 0.82 6.00
CA PHE A 9 -4.80 0.79 5.59
C PHE A 9 -4.37 -0.64 5.30
N GLN A 10 -3.78 -0.86 4.13
CA GLN A 10 -3.28 -2.16 3.72
C GLN A 10 -1.91 -2.03 3.08
N ILE A 11 -1.08 -3.05 3.24
CA ILE A 11 0.17 -3.25 2.51
C ILE A 11 -0.02 -4.42 1.55
N VAL A 12 0.34 -4.22 0.29
CA VAL A 12 0.29 -5.25 -0.75
C VAL A 12 1.68 -5.87 -0.89
N THR A 13 1.76 -7.20 -0.76
CA THR A 13 2.99 -7.94 -0.95
C THR A 13 3.28 -8.18 -2.44
N GLU A 14 4.51 -8.53 -2.78
CA GLU A 14 4.92 -8.74 -4.18
C GLU A 14 4.07 -9.78 -4.93
N HIS A 15 3.56 -10.78 -4.21
CA HIS A 15 2.72 -11.82 -4.78
C HIS A 15 1.23 -11.45 -4.77
N GLY A 16 0.87 -10.19 -4.54
CA GLY A 16 -0.51 -9.71 -4.45
C GLY A 16 -1.25 -10.18 -3.20
N GLY A 17 -0.53 -10.60 -2.15
CA GLY A 17 -1.12 -10.77 -0.82
C GLY A 17 -1.45 -9.42 -0.21
N VAL A 18 -2.51 -9.34 0.59
CA VAL A 18 -2.94 -8.09 1.23
C VAL A 18 -2.89 -8.29 2.73
N ILE A 19 -2.12 -7.44 3.41
CA ILE A 19 -2.08 -7.37 4.87
C ILE A 19 -2.83 -6.11 5.27
N GLU A 20 -3.97 -6.27 5.94
CA GLU A 20 -4.76 -5.16 6.47
C GLU A 20 -4.43 -4.96 7.95
N TYR A 21 -4.19 -3.71 8.33
CA TYR A 21 -3.94 -3.33 9.72
C TYR A 21 -5.15 -2.57 10.25
N GLU A 22 -5.65 -3.00 11.41
CA GLU A 22 -6.75 -2.32 12.10
C GLU A 22 -6.29 -0.94 12.58
N LEU A 23 -7.00 0.10 12.15
CA LEU A 23 -6.69 1.48 12.52
C LEU A 23 -7.44 1.88 13.79
N TYR A 24 -6.70 2.35 14.79
CA TYR A 24 -7.29 3.12 15.89
C TYR A 24 -7.64 4.54 15.44
N ASP A 25 -6.77 5.14 14.63
CA ASP A 25 -7.03 6.42 13.96
C ASP A 25 -6.16 6.57 12.71
N GLY A 26 -6.50 7.52 11.84
CA GLY A 26 -5.74 7.77 10.62
C GLY A 26 -6.12 9.07 9.93
N VAL A 27 -5.09 9.81 9.50
CA VAL A 27 -5.21 11.05 8.73
C VAL A 27 -4.26 11.03 7.55
N ILE A 28 -4.74 11.47 6.40
CA ILE A 28 -3.92 11.62 5.19
C ILE A 28 -4.05 13.03 4.65
N ILE A 29 -2.92 13.63 4.31
CA ILE A 29 -2.79 15.04 3.92
C ILE A 29 -2.21 15.10 2.52
N ASN A 30 -2.92 15.76 1.62
CA ASN A 30 -2.40 16.10 0.30
C ASN A 30 -1.46 17.31 0.42
N LYS A 31 -0.18 17.11 0.11
CA LYS A 31 0.82 18.17 0.03
C LYS A 31 0.73 18.82 -1.36
N GLU A 32 -0.30 19.65 -1.57
CA GLU A 32 -0.69 20.20 -2.88
C GLU A 32 0.45 20.95 -3.63
N GLN A 33 1.51 21.38 -2.94
CA GLN A 33 2.66 22.07 -3.54
C GLN A 33 3.82 21.14 -3.96
N SER A 34 3.79 19.85 -3.61
CA SER A 34 4.86 18.88 -3.92
C SER A 34 4.50 17.89 -5.04
N GLY A 35 3.55 18.24 -5.92
CA GLY A 35 3.16 17.38 -7.05
C GLY A 35 2.31 16.20 -6.62
N THR A 36 2.91 15.01 -6.49
CA THR A 36 2.22 13.75 -6.12
C THR A 36 2.35 13.38 -4.65
N GLY A 37 3.00 14.23 -3.84
CA GLY A 37 3.30 13.95 -2.44
C GLY A 37 2.11 14.02 -1.49
N TRP A 38 2.05 13.07 -0.55
CA TRP A 38 1.08 12.98 0.54
C TRP A 38 1.80 12.63 1.84
N LEU A 39 1.21 13.01 2.97
CA LEU A 39 1.63 12.54 4.29
C LEU A 39 0.51 11.69 4.85
N LEU A 40 0.83 10.47 5.29
CA LEU A 40 -0.11 9.61 6.01
C LEU A 40 0.39 9.44 7.44
N GLU A 41 -0.48 9.65 8.41
CA GLU A 41 -0.26 9.23 9.79
C GLU A 41 -1.36 8.25 10.18
N ILE A 42 -0.98 7.11 10.74
CA ILE A 42 -1.90 6.10 11.26
C ILE A 42 -1.52 5.71 12.68
N VAL A 43 -2.52 5.31 13.46
CA VAL A 43 -2.33 4.73 14.78
C VAL A 43 -2.81 3.30 14.76
N ILE A 44 -1.90 2.35 15.05
CA ILE A 44 -2.18 0.91 15.04
C ILE A 44 -1.60 0.23 16.29
N SER A 45 -1.84 -1.07 16.47
CA SER A 45 -1.27 -1.83 17.59
C SER A 45 0.25 -1.91 17.48
N SER A 46 0.95 -1.72 18.61
CA SER A 46 2.40 -1.86 18.69
C SER A 46 2.89 -3.30 18.54
N ASN A 47 1.99 -4.30 18.46
CA ASN A 47 2.34 -5.68 18.14
C ASN A 47 2.98 -5.84 16.74
N HIS A 48 2.83 -4.82 15.88
CA HIS A 48 3.47 -4.76 14.56
C HIS A 48 4.76 -3.93 14.56
N TYR A 49 5.30 -3.57 15.74
CA TYR A 49 6.45 -2.67 15.84
C TYR A 49 7.66 -3.21 15.08
N ASP A 50 8.05 -4.46 15.33
CA ASP A 50 9.28 -5.02 14.77
C ASP A 50 9.29 -4.99 13.24
N ILE A 51 8.19 -5.40 12.60
CA ILE A 51 8.08 -5.39 11.14
C ILE A 51 8.02 -3.97 10.56
N MET A 52 7.36 -3.02 11.24
CA MET A 52 7.33 -1.63 10.78
C MET A 52 8.68 -0.96 10.96
N LYS A 53 9.40 -1.32 12.02
CA LYS A 53 10.75 -0.84 12.31
C LYS A 53 11.75 -1.36 11.27
N GLU A 54 11.65 -2.63 10.88
CA GLU A 54 12.41 -3.21 9.77
C GLU A 54 12.16 -2.43 8.46
N TYR A 55 10.90 -2.20 8.07
CA TYR A 55 10.59 -1.41 6.88
C TYR A 55 11.14 0.02 6.93
N MET A 56 11.16 0.64 8.12
CA MET A 56 11.72 1.98 8.29
C MET A 56 13.25 1.98 8.17
N ASP A 57 13.92 1.02 8.82
CA ASP A 57 15.39 0.95 8.86
C ASP A 57 15.97 0.59 7.49
N ASP A 58 15.27 -0.24 6.72
CA ASP A 58 15.66 -0.63 5.36
C ASP A 58 15.19 0.37 4.28
N GLU A 59 14.51 1.46 4.67
CA GLU A 59 13.85 2.40 3.75
C GLU A 59 12.98 1.70 2.69
N THR A 60 12.28 0.63 3.10
CA THR A 60 11.53 -0.24 2.19
C THR A 60 10.45 0.56 1.46
N LEU A 61 10.40 0.46 0.13
CA LEU A 61 9.33 1.03 -0.69
C LEU A 61 8.08 0.15 -0.61
N LEU A 62 7.08 0.60 0.15
CA LEU A 62 5.85 -0.13 0.42
C LEU A 62 4.77 0.22 -0.60
N ASP A 63 4.14 -0.81 -1.17
CA ASP A 63 2.93 -0.68 -1.98
C ASP A 63 1.69 -0.67 -1.08
N ILE A 64 1.10 0.50 -0.84
CA ILE A 64 0.03 0.68 0.14
C ILE A 64 -1.33 1.04 -0.48
N ARG A 65 -2.40 0.65 0.19
CA ARG A 65 -3.78 1.01 -0.14
C ARG A 65 -4.39 1.77 1.02
N VAL A 66 -4.93 2.95 0.74
CA VAL A 66 -5.61 3.78 1.74
C VAL A 66 -7.03 4.09 1.29
N VAL A 67 -8.01 3.71 2.10
CA VAL A 67 -9.40 4.11 1.88
C VAL A 67 -9.65 5.43 2.60
N ILE A 68 -10.11 6.43 1.85
CA ILE A 68 -10.23 7.81 2.33
C ILE A 68 -11.70 8.17 2.55
N THR A 69 -12.01 8.80 3.67
CA THR A 69 -13.34 9.30 4.09
C THR A 69 -14.38 8.22 4.42
N ARG A 70 -14.66 7.26 3.54
CA ARG A 70 -15.71 6.24 3.74
C ARG A 70 -15.20 4.85 3.37
N PRO A 71 -15.47 3.79 4.19
CA PRO A 71 -14.98 2.44 3.94
C PRO A 71 -15.44 1.82 2.60
N SER A 72 -16.55 2.33 2.04
CA SER A 72 -17.11 1.89 0.76
C SER A 72 -16.39 2.46 -0.47
N ASN A 73 -15.47 3.41 -0.27
CA ASN A 73 -14.74 4.01 -1.37
C ASN A 73 -13.66 3.05 -1.88
N ASP A 74 -13.37 3.14 -3.18
CA ASP A 74 -12.21 2.46 -3.74
C ASP A 74 -10.92 2.98 -3.07
N PRO A 75 -9.97 2.09 -2.73
CA PRO A 75 -8.70 2.51 -2.15
C PRO A 75 -7.88 3.35 -3.14
N ALA A 76 -7.29 4.43 -2.63
CA ALA A 76 -6.22 5.13 -3.33
C ALA A 76 -4.91 4.35 -3.20
N LEU A 77 -4.11 4.38 -4.27
CA LEU A 77 -2.86 3.62 -4.39
C LEU A 77 -1.68 4.55 -4.13
N PHE A 78 -0.76 4.13 -3.27
CA PHE A 78 0.43 4.91 -2.98
C PHE A 78 1.66 4.03 -2.89
N ASP A 79 2.79 4.60 -3.29
CA ASP A 79 4.10 4.15 -2.84
C ASP A 79 4.48 4.92 -1.59
N ALA A 80 4.97 4.24 -0.57
CA ALA A 80 5.25 4.86 0.72
C ALA A 80 6.55 4.37 1.35
N THR A 81 7.22 5.27 2.06
CA THR A 81 8.30 4.93 2.99
C THR A 81 7.94 5.42 4.38
N ILE A 82 8.35 4.69 5.42
CA ILE A 82 8.13 5.10 6.80
C ILE A 82 9.15 6.19 7.15
N LYS A 83 8.68 7.32 7.68
CA LYS A 83 9.53 8.44 8.12
C LYS A 83 9.73 8.48 9.62
N ASN A 84 8.75 7.99 10.39
CA ASN A 84 8.85 7.97 11.83
C ASN A 84 7.89 6.94 12.43
N ILE A 85 8.29 6.36 13.57
CA ILE A 85 7.46 5.49 14.42
C ILE A 85 7.55 6.01 15.85
N SER A 86 6.40 6.30 16.46
CA SER A 86 6.28 6.73 17.85
C SER A 86 5.48 5.71 18.65
N LEU A 87 6.09 5.13 19.68
CA LEU A 87 5.39 4.26 20.63
C LEU A 87 4.60 5.10 21.65
N TYR A 88 3.44 4.60 22.03
CA TYR A 88 2.61 5.19 23.08
C TYR A 88 2.31 4.18 24.20
N ASP A 89 1.88 4.71 25.34
CA ASP A 89 1.27 3.90 26.38
C ASP A 89 -0.02 3.23 25.83
N ASN A 90 -0.31 2.01 26.31
CA ASN A 90 -1.46 1.17 25.91
C ASN A 90 -1.31 0.36 24.60
N GLU A 91 -0.12 -0.15 24.30
CA GLU A 91 0.09 -1.07 23.16
C GLU A 91 -0.27 -0.47 21.79
N ARG A 92 -0.05 0.84 21.63
CA ARG A 92 -0.31 1.59 20.39
C ARG A 92 0.95 2.25 19.87
N MET A 93 0.99 2.48 18.56
CA MET A 93 2.02 3.28 17.92
C MET A 93 1.44 4.17 16.83
N SER A 94 1.99 5.36 16.67
CA SER A 94 1.80 6.20 15.48
C SER A 94 2.91 5.93 14.49
N ILE A 95 2.56 5.85 13.21
CA ILE A 95 3.49 5.72 12.10
C ILE A 95 3.20 6.82 11.09
N ILE A 96 4.25 7.54 10.70
CA ILE A 96 4.20 8.57 9.67
C ILE A 96 4.85 8.03 8.41
N PHE A 97 4.12 8.10 7.30
CA PHE A 97 4.58 7.72 5.97
C PHE A 97 4.67 8.93 5.06
N ASP A 98 5.73 8.98 4.25
CA ASP A 98 5.78 9.85 3.08
C ASP A 98 5.32 9.06 1.87
N CYS A 99 4.26 9.55 1.21
CA CYS A 99 3.52 8.80 0.21
C CYS A 99 3.51 9.52 -1.14
N HIS A 100 3.54 8.77 -2.22
CA HIS A 100 3.37 9.25 -3.58
C HIS A 100 2.19 8.54 -4.23
N VAL A 101 1.16 9.29 -4.63
CA VAL A 101 -0.03 8.70 -5.27
C VAL A 101 0.27 8.29 -6.70
N TYR A 102 -0.25 7.14 -7.12
CA TYR A 102 -0.17 6.68 -8.50
C TYR A 102 -1.52 6.11 -8.97
N THR A 103 -1.66 5.97 -10.29
CA THR A 103 -2.84 5.36 -10.92
C THR A 103 -2.42 4.10 -11.67
N LEU A 104 -3.29 3.09 -11.68
CA LEU A 104 -3.09 1.90 -12.50
C LEU A 104 -2.95 2.26 -13.99
N ARG A 105 -2.00 1.61 -14.66
CA ARG A 105 -1.88 1.69 -16.12
C ARG A 105 -3.15 1.13 -16.77
N GLN A 106 -3.55 1.70 -17.90
CA GLN A 106 -4.75 1.27 -18.62
C GLN A 106 -4.69 -0.19 -19.09
N VAL A 107 -3.47 -0.72 -19.29
CA VAL A 107 -3.19 -2.09 -19.76
C VAL A 107 -2.73 -3.03 -18.65
N TYR A 108 -3.12 -2.76 -17.39
CA TYR A 108 -2.70 -3.57 -16.24
C TYR A 108 -3.13 -5.04 -16.36
N ALA A 109 -4.35 -5.29 -16.85
CA ALA A 109 -4.88 -6.65 -16.96
C ALA A 109 -4.09 -7.48 -17.99
N GLU A 110 -3.77 -6.89 -19.12
CA GLU A 110 -2.98 -7.49 -20.18
C GLU A 110 -1.56 -7.80 -19.71
N ASN A 111 -0.91 -6.84 -19.03
CA ASN A 111 0.44 -7.01 -18.52
C ASN A 111 0.51 -8.05 -17.39
N LEU A 112 -0.47 -8.04 -16.48
CA LEU A 112 -0.57 -9.05 -15.41
C LEU A 112 -0.72 -10.45 -16.01
N LEU A 113 -1.60 -10.62 -17.00
CA LEU A 113 -1.78 -11.90 -17.66
C LEU A 113 -0.49 -12.37 -18.35
N ALA A 114 0.18 -11.48 -19.07
CA ALA A 114 1.46 -11.78 -19.71
C ALA A 114 2.50 -12.25 -18.69
N GLN A 115 2.67 -11.53 -17.59
CA GLN A 115 3.62 -11.90 -16.53
C GLN A 115 3.31 -13.27 -15.92
N LEU A 116 2.04 -13.57 -15.62
CA LEU A 116 1.67 -14.86 -15.03
C LEU A 116 1.89 -16.04 -15.99
N VAL A 117 1.67 -15.82 -17.29
CA VAL A 117 1.97 -16.82 -18.33
C VAL A 117 3.49 -17.02 -18.47
N ASP A 118 4.27 -15.93 -18.46
CA ASP A 118 5.73 -15.98 -18.52
C ASP A 118 6.34 -16.65 -17.28
N ASP A 119 5.69 -16.52 -16.12
CA ASP A 119 6.03 -17.22 -14.87
C ASP A 119 5.61 -18.71 -14.90
N GLY A 120 5.00 -19.18 -15.99
CA GLY A 120 4.67 -20.59 -16.24
C GLY A 120 3.32 -21.04 -15.66
N LEU A 121 2.48 -20.13 -15.15
CA LEU A 121 1.17 -20.49 -14.62
C LEU A 121 0.20 -20.84 -15.76
N SER A 122 -0.63 -21.85 -15.53
CA SER A 122 -1.67 -22.27 -16.48
C SER A 122 -2.91 -22.80 -15.78
N GLY A 123 -3.99 -23.03 -16.54
CA GLY A 123 -5.21 -23.65 -16.03
C GLY A 123 -5.86 -22.89 -14.86
N GLU A 124 -6.23 -23.62 -13.80
CA GLU A 124 -6.89 -23.04 -12.62
C GLU A 124 -5.95 -22.21 -11.74
N GLU A 125 -4.64 -22.51 -11.75
CA GLU A 125 -3.65 -21.75 -10.99
C GLU A 125 -3.50 -20.33 -11.55
N LEU A 126 -3.51 -20.21 -12.89
CA LEU A 126 -3.52 -18.92 -13.58
C LEU A 126 -4.77 -18.10 -13.23
N LYS A 127 -5.96 -18.70 -13.30
CA LYS A 127 -7.22 -18.01 -13.00
C LYS A 127 -7.26 -17.53 -11.55
N THR A 128 -6.85 -18.39 -10.62
CA THR A 128 -6.82 -18.07 -9.19
C THR A 128 -5.89 -16.89 -8.92
N SER A 129 -4.67 -16.95 -9.48
CA SER A 129 -3.67 -15.89 -9.30
C SER A 129 -4.09 -14.58 -9.97
N PHE A 130 -4.61 -14.65 -11.19
CA PHE A 130 -5.10 -13.49 -11.94
C PHE A 130 -6.23 -12.77 -11.18
N ASN A 131 -7.26 -13.51 -10.74
CA ASN A 131 -8.39 -12.92 -10.03
C ASN A 131 -7.96 -12.25 -8.72
N ARG A 132 -7.07 -12.89 -7.97
CA ARG A 132 -6.52 -12.34 -6.72
C ARG A 132 -5.74 -11.06 -6.97
N MET A 133 -4.83 -11.06 -7.95
CA MET A 133 -3.99 -9.91 -8.29
C MET A 133 -4.76 -8.78 -8.99
N MET A 134 -5.89 -9.06 -9.64
CA MET A 134 -6.79 -8.02 -10.16
C MET A 134 -7.53 -7.27 -9.05
N GLN A 135 -7.72 -7.91 -7.88
CA GLN A 135 -8.32 -7.26 -6.71
C GLN A 135 -7.29 -6.47 -5.91
N SER A 136 -6.15 -7.10 -5.58
CA SER A 136 -5.10 -6.46 -4.77
C SER A 136 -4.26 -5.45 -5.55
N LYS A 137 -4.20 -5.59 -6.88
CA LYS A 137 -3.51 -4.68 -7.80
C LYS A 137 -2.02 -4.46 -7.43
N PRO A 138 -1.22 -5.51 -7.19
CA PRO A 138 0.20 -5.36 -6.88
C PRO A 138 0.95 -4.70 -8.04
N ARG A 139 2.08 -4.04 -7.75
CA ARG A 139 3.04 -3.63 -8.78
C ARG A 139 3.53 -4.82 -9.61
N LEU A 140 3.65 -4.62 -10.92
CA LEU A 140 4.15 -5.65 -11.85
C LEU A 140 5.68 -5.65 -11.94
N LYS A 141 6.28 -6.77 -12.35
CA LYS A 141 7.75 -6.93 -12.42
C LYS A 141 8.42 -5.92 -13.34
N ASP A 142 7.78 -5.54 -14.44
CA ASP A 142 8.31 -4.56 -15.38
C ASP A 142 8.36 -3.15 -14.78
N GLU A 143 7.51 -2.84 -13.80
CA GLU A 143 7.50 -1.55 -13.10
C GLU A 143 8.65 -1.44 -12.10
N LYS A 144 9.23 -2.55 -11.63
CA LYS A 144 10.40 -2.56 -10.73
C LYS A 144 11.72 -2.25 -11.44
N ARG A 145 11.75 -2.19 -12.78
CA ARG A 145 12.97 -1.99 -13.58
C ARG A 145 13.20 -0.55 -14.02
N GLU A 146 12.23 0.35 -13.83
CA GLU A 146 12.30 1.75 -14.30
C GLU A 146 12.88 2.72 -13.24
N ASP A 147 13.35 2.23 -12.09
CA ASP A 147 13.99 3.02 -11.02
C ASP A 147 15.53 2.86 -11.01
#